data_AF-A0A960B081-F1
#
_entry.id   AF-A0A960B081-F1
#
_cell.length_a   1.000
_cell.length_b   1.000
_cell.length_c   1.000
_cell.angle_alpha   90.00
_cell.angle_beta   90.00
_cell.angle_gamma   90.00
#
_symmetry.space_group_name_H-M   'P 1'
#
loop_
_entity.id
_entity.type
_entity.pdbx_description
1 polymer ?
#
loop_
_entity_poly.entity_id
_entity_poly.type
_entity_poly.pdbx_seq_one_letter_code
_entity_poly.pdbx_strand_id
1 'polypeptide(L)'
;MPTLVVCVHCGEAFSCYPSQRRQFCSIDCRTEHRRQAGGWEKRVCRTCGKTFDIAGGRLAEGGGTYCSDACRVSDKAIPSRACPTCGELFVSRHRSDYCSKRCAGVARRTREERRCRTCGITFWEEPSRIAAGRGVYCSKACAFPGPLERECEKCGARFAASRSEVAKGWGRFCSNECRRTRLQRICATCGAGIEVTLSKLAGDAGKYCSVQCRGLARRNRVQRVCAICGTSFERPASTVERSAAMYCSRNCLTTARREGPVEVERVRQMQRDHLAARAPTRP
;
A
#
# COMPACT_ATOMS: atom_id res chain seq x y z
N MET A 1 -29.61 23.71 37.03
CA MET A 1 -30.45 22.87 37.91
C MET A 1 -30.62 21.50 37.26
N PRO A 2 -30.55 20.39 38.03
CA PRO A 2 -30.90 19.06 37.52
C PRO A 2 -32.39 19.03 37.16
N THR A 3 -32.74 18.39 36.05
CA THR A 3 -34.12 18.19 35.57
C THR A 3 -34.53 16.74 35.77
N LEU A 4 -35.79 16.53 36.14
CA LEU A 4 -36.38 15.20 36.20
C LEU A 4 -36.72 14.73 34.79
N VAL A 5 -36.18 13.58 34.40
CA VAL A 5 -36.42 12.93 33.11
C VAL A 5 -36.94 11.52 33.39
N VAL A 6 -37.90 11.06 32.59
CA VAL A 6 -38.46 9.71 32.71
C VAL A 6 -37.59 8.72 31.93
N CYS A 7 -37.22 7.61 32.57
CA CYS A 7 -36.47 6.54 31.92
C CYS A 7 -37.34 5.84 30.87
N VAL A 8 -36.85 5.71 29.63
CA VAL A 8 -37.57 5.06 28.52
C VAL A 8 -37.80 3.56 28.77
N HIS A 9 -36.99 2.93 29.62
CA HIS A 9 -37.08 1.49 29.90
C HIS A 9 -37.92 1.14 31.14
N CYS A 10 -37.62 1.73 32.31
CA CYS A 10 -38.33 1.41 33.56
C CYS A 10 -39.50 2.37 33.88
N GLY A 11 -39.64 3.48 33.16
CA GLY A 11 -40.68 4.47 33.43
C GLY A 11 -40.48 5.32 34.68
N GLU A 12 -39.40 5.10 35.45
CA GLU A 12 -39.11 5.88 36.65
C GLU A 12 -38.48 7.23 36.32
N ALA A 13 -38.86 8.27 37.08
CA ALA A 13 -38.28 9.60 36.98
C ALA A 13 -36.92 9.64 37.70
N PHE A 14 -35.89 10.12 37.01
CA PHE A 14 -34.55 10.29 37.56
C PHE A 14 -34.01 11.69 37.32
N SER A 15 -33.12 12.16 38.20
CA SER A 15 -32.50 13.48 38.09
C SER A 15 -31.27 13.42 37.20
N CYS A 16 -31.21 14.32 36.22
CA CYS A 16 -30.00 14.48 35.40
C CYS A 16 -29.77 15.95 35.05
N TYR A 17 -28.54 16.31 34.74
CA TYR A 17 -28.26 17.65 34.23
C TYR A 17 -28.69 17.77 32.77
N PRO A 18 -29.34 18.88 32.35
CA PRO A 18 -29.78 19.09 30.96
C PRO A 18 -28.67 18.89 29.91
N SER A 19 -27.42 19.14 30.29
CA SER A 19 -26.24 18.93 29.43
C SER A 19 -25.98 17.48 29.05
N GLN A 20 -26.46 16.51 29.84
CA GLN A 20 -26.14 15.08 29.65
C GLN A 20 -27.13 14.34 28.75
N ARG A 21 -28.30 14.93 28.44
CA ARG A 21 -29.35 14.37 27.55
C ARG A 21 -29.59 12.86 27.75
N ARG A 22 -29.68 12.40 29.01
CA ARG A 22 -29.83 10.97 29.33
C ARG A 22 -31.29 10.53 29.14
N GLN A 23 -31.47 9.36 28.52
CA GLN A 23 -32.78 8.73 28.30
C GLN A 23 -33.06 7.54 29.24
N PHE A 24 -32.04 7.07 29.96
CA PHE A 24 -32.11 5.91 30.84
C PHE A 24 -31.56 6.26 32.22
N CYS A 25 -32.17 5.72 33.28
CA CYS A 25 -31.74 5.95 34.66
C CYS A 25 -30.39 5.28 34.99
N SER A 26 -30.10 4.11 34.42
CA SER A 26 -28.89 3.32 34.68
C SER A 26 -28.28 2.70 33.42
N ILE A 27 -27.04 2.21 33.55
CA ILE A 27 -26.38 1.44 32.49
C ILE A 27 -27.15 0.14 32.21
N ASP A 28 -27.77 -0.44 33.24
CA ASP A 28 -28.53 -1.70 33.15
C ASP A 28 -29.81 -1.50 32.34
N CYS A 29 -30.63 -0.48 32.67
CA CYS A 29 -31.83 -0.14 31.90
C CYS A 29 -31.50 0.17 30.43
N ARG A 30 -30.38 0.85 30.16
CA ARG A 30 -29.91 1.07 28.78
C ARG A 30 -29.49 -0.24 28.09
N THR A 31 -28.92 -1.18 28.83
CA THR A 31 -28.46 -2.47 28.30
C THR A 31 -29.63 -3.40 28.02
N GLU A 32 -30.63 -3.45 28.90
CA GLU A 32 -31.85 -4.23 28.75
C GLU A 32 -32.72 -3.71 27.60
N HIS A 33 -32.92 -2.39 27.50
CA HIS A 33 -33.60 -1.80 26.35
C HIS A 33 -32.93 -2.15 25.02
N ARG A 34 -31.58 -2.21 25.00
CA ARG A 34 -30.81 -2.67 23.82
C ARG A 34 -30.89 -4.18 23.59
N ARG A 35 -31.12 -4.99 24.63
CA ARG A 35 -31.36 -6.43 24.50
C ARG A 35 -32.73 -6.71 23.87
N GLN A 36 -33.76 -5.98 24.30
CA GLN A 36 -35.12 -6.08 23.74
C GLN A 36 -35.19 -5.60 22.28
N ALA A 37 -34.42 -4.57 21.92
CA ALA A 37 -34.34 -4.06 20.55
C ALA A 37 -33.70 -5.05 19.54
N GLY A 38 -33.19 -6.20 19.99
CA GLY A 38 -32.67 -7.26 19.14
C GLY A 38 -31.25 -7.02 18.60
N GLY A 39 -30.76 -7.97 17.79
CA GLY A 39 -29.48 -7.87 17.10
C GLY A 39 -28.25 -8.25 17.95
N TRP A 40 -28.35 -9.24 18.84
CA TRP A 40 -27.19 -9.77 19.56
C TRP A 40 -26.68 -11.04 18.92
N GLU A 41 -25.37 -11.14 18.72
CA GLU A 41 -24.72 -12.30 18.12
C GLU A 41 -23.67 -12.90 19.07
N LYS A 42 -23.57 -14.23 19.07
CA LYS A 42 -22.58 -14.98 19.86
C LYS A 42 -21.26 -15.05 19.10
N ARG A 43 -20.18 -14.58 19.72
CA ARG A 43 -18.82 -14.60 19.14
C ARG A 43 -17.84 -15.26 20.09
N VAL A 44 -16.80 -15.87 19.53
CA VAL A 44 -15.69 -16.47 20.28
C VAL A 44 -14.55 -15.46 20.39
N CYS A 45 -14.04 -15.25 21.61
CA CYS A 45 -12.89 -14.40 21.85
C CYS A 45 -11.61 -15.01 21.25
N ARG A 46 -10.87 -14.24 20.44
CA ARG A 46 -9.60 -14.69 19.83
C ARG A 46 -8.53 -15.07 20.85
N THR A 47 -8.50 -14.40 22.01
CA THR A 47 -7.42 -14.56 22.99
C THR A 47 -7.70 -15.67 24.01
N CYS A 48 -8.95 -15.80 24.48
CA CYS A 48 -9.30 -16.73 25.55
C CYS A 48 -10.27 -17.84 25.14
N GLY A 49 -10.79 -17.83 23.90
CA GLY A 49 -11.71 -18.85 23.39
C GLY A 49 -13.12 -18.83 23.99
N LYS A 50 -13.43 -17.92 24.92
CA LYS A 50 -14.76 -17.81 25.54
C LYS A 50 -15.78 -17.23 24.58
N THR A 51 -17.00 -17.77 24.62
CA THR A 51 -18.16 -17.23 23.91
C THR A 51 -18.73 -16.02 24.65
N PHE A 52 -19.08 -14.97 23.93
CA PHE A 52 -19.71 -13.76 24.48
C PHE A 52 -20.71 -13.16 23.49
N ASP A 53 -21.73 -12.50 24.02
CA ASP A 53 -22.76 -11.84 23.21
C ASP A 53 -22.35 -10.40 22.89
N ILE A 54 -22.49 -10.00 21.62
CA ILE A 54 -22.21 -8.64 21.16
C ILE A 54 -23.39 -8.05 20.40
N ALA A 55 -23.70 -6.78 20.65
CA ALA A 55 -24.70 -6.05 19.89
C ALA A 55 -24.24 -5.78 18.45
N GLY A 56 -25.15 -5.96 17.49
CA GLY A 56 -24.89 -5.93 16.04
C GLY A 56 -24.38 -4.58 15.54
N GLY A 57 -24.77 -3.47 16.17
CA GLY A 57 -24.18 -2.15 15.86
C GLY A 57 -22.66 -2.10 16.11
N ARG A 58 -22.17 -2.78 17.16
CA ARG A 58 -20.73 -2.87 17.44
C ARG A 58 -20.02 -3.84 16.51
N LEU A 59 -20.73 -4.81 15.95
CA LEU A 59 -20.21 -5.71 14.91
C LEU A 59 -20.06 -4.97 13.58
N ALA A 60 -21.03 -4.13 13.20
CA ALA A 60 -20.97 -3.31 12.00
C ALA A 60 -19.76 -2.35 11.98
N GLU A 61 -19.34 -1.86 13.15
CA GLU A 61 -18.12 -1.05 13.32
C GLU A 61 -16.81 -1.87 13.37
N GLY A 62 -16.87 -3.18 13.09
CA GLY A 62 -15.70 -4.07 13.12
C GLY A 62 -15.25 -4.50 14.52
N GLY A 63 -16.14 -4.40 15.53
CA GLY A 63 -15.92 -4.92 16.88
C GLY A 63 -16.14 -6.44 16.98
N GLY A 64 -16.04 -6.99 18.20
CA GLY A 64 -16.38 -8.40 18.47
C GLY A 64 -15.26 -9.42 18.28
N THR A 65 -14.00 -9.00 18.45
CA THR A 65 -12.82 -9.88 18.42
C THR A 65 -12.44 -10.42 19.81
N TYR A 66 -12.76 -9.68 20.89
CA TYR A 66 -12.36 -10.02 22.25
C TYR A 66 -13.52 -9.85 23.23
N CYS A 67 -13.59 -10.74 24.23
CA CYS A 67 -14.65 -10.70 25.25
C CYS A 67 -14.45 -9.59 26.31
N SER A 68 -13.21 -9.16 26.54
CA SER A 68 -12.87 -8.18 27.56
C SER A 68 -11.72 -7.28 27.13
N ASP A 69 -11.62 -6.12 27.78
CA ASP A 69 -10.49 -5.21 27.58
C ASP A 69 -9.16 -5.86 27.96
N ALA A 70 -9.13 -6.78 28.92
CA ALA A 70 -7.94 -7.55 29.26
C ALA A 70 -7.46 -8.41 28.07
N CYS A 71 -8.37 -9.19 27.46
CA CYS A 71 -8.04 -10.00 26.27
C CYS A 71 -7.60 -9.12 25.09
N ARG A 72 -8.28 -7.99 24.87
CA ARG A 72 -7.91 -7.02 23.84
C ARG A 72 -6.52 -6.42 24.08
N VAL A 73 -6.15 -6.15 25.33
CA VAL A 73 -4.84 -5.59 25.69
C VAL A 73 -3.74 -6.64 25.58
N SER A 74 -3.98 -7.89 25.97
CA SER A 74 -3.02 -8.98 25.80
C SER A 74 -2.70 -9.26 24.34
N ASP A 75 -3.70 -9.20 23.45
CA ASP A 75 -3.47 -9.41 22.01
C ASP A 75 -2.81 -8.21 21.33
N LYS A 76 -3.15 -6.98 21.76
CA LYS A 76 -2.55 -5.73 21.24
C LYS A 76 -1.30 -5.30 22.00
N ALA A 77 -0.81 -6.11 22.93
CA ALA A 77 0.42 -5.89 23.64
C ALA A 77 1.59 -5.84 22.65
N ILE A 78 2.30 -4.72 22.60
CA ILE A 78 3.56 -4.64 21.88
C ILE A 78 4.55 -5.57 22.61
N PRO A 79 5.43 -6.32 21.90
CA PRO A 79 6.40 -7.22 22.52
C PRO A 79 7.19 -6.56 23.65
N SER A 80 7.56 -7.39 24.63
CA SER A 80 8.28 -6.96 25.83
C SER A 80 9.53 -6.15 25.46
N ARG A 81 9.68 -4.99 26.11
CA ARG A 81 10.90 -4.18 26.01
C ARG A 81 11.53 -4.07 27.38
N ALA A 82 12.85 -4.07 27.42
CA ALA A 82 13.58 -3.76 28.63
C ALA A 82 13.44 -2.26 28.94
N CYS A 83 13.04 -1.94 30.16
CA CYS A 83 13.02 -0.57 30.65
C CYS A 83 14.47 -0.05 30.76
N PRO A 84 14.85 1.09 30.15
CA PRO A 84 16.20 1.63 30.26
C PRO A 84 16.61 1.99 31.69
N THR A 85 15.64 2.25 32.58
CA THR A 85 15.91 2.66 33.96
C THR A 85 16.09 1.49 34.92
N CYS A 86 15.34 0.39 34.75
CA CYS A 86 15.37 -0.75 35.67
C CYS A 86 15.76 -2.08 35.01
N GLY A 87 15.94 -2.12 33.69
CA GLY A 87 16.27 -3.32 32.92
C GLY A 87 15.12 -4.31 32.72
N GLU A 88 14.04 -4.21 33.50
CA GLU A 88 12.95 -5.18 33.47
C GLU A 88 12.17 -5.16 32.15
N LEU A 89 11.83 -6.36 31.67
CA LEU A 89 10.96 -6.56 30.52
C LEU A 89 9.51 -6.19 30.89
N PHE A 90 8.93 -5.22 30.19
CA PHE A 90 7.56 -4.79 30.43
C PHE A 90 6.74 -4.76 29.13
N VAL A 91 5.43 -4.88 29.30
CA VAL A 91 4.45 -4.81 28.21
C VAL A 91 3.64 -3.53 28.36
N SER A 92 3.54 -2.74 27.28
CA SER A 92 2.76 -1.50 27.30
C SER A 92 1.78 -1.41 26.14
N ARG A 93 0.60 -0.84 26.44
CA ARG A 93 -0.46 -0.58 25.45
C ARG A 93 -0.08 0.51 24.45
N HIS A 94 0.74 1.47 24.88
CA HIS A 94 1.27 2.55 24.05
C HIS A 94 2.78 2.36 23.90
N ARG A 95 3.41 3.04 22.94
CA ARG A 95 4.87 2.99 22.72
C ARG A 95 5.59 3.79 23.82
N SER A 96 5.61 3.24 25.04
CA SER A 96 6.39 3.75 26.17
C SER A 96 7.76 3.09 26.16
N ASP A 97 8.80 3.86 26.49
CA ASP A 97 10.15 3.34 26.68
C ASP A 97 10.37 2.88 28.14
N TYR A 98 9.46 3.22 29.06
CA TYR A 98 9.59 2.91 30.49
C TYR A 98 8.41 2.08 31.02
N CYS A 99 8.70 1.21 32.00
CA CYS A 99 7.70 0.33 32.64
C CYS A 99 6.69 1.08 33.51
N SER A 100 7.08 2.20 34.13
CA SER A 100 6.25 2.96 35.06
C SER A 100 6.55 4.45 35.01
N LYS A 101 5.60 5.27 35.50
CA LYS A 101 5.79 6.73 35.66
C LYS A 101 6.99 7.06 36.55
N ARG A 102 7.29 6.21 37.54
CA ARG A 102 8.45 6.35 38.42
C ARG A 102 9.76 6.18 37.64
N CYS A 103 9.87 5.12 36.83
CA CYS A 103 11.05 4.89 35.99
C CYS A 103 11.25 6.00 34.94
N ALA A 104 10.16 6.49 34.34
CA ALA A 104 10.21 7.65 33.45
C ALA A 104 10.66 8.93 34.19
N GLY A 105 10.24 9.11 35.45
CA GLY A 105 10.66 10.24 36.29
C GLY A 105 12.14 10.20 36.67
N VAL A 106 12.69 9.02 36.97
CA VAL A 106 14.11 8.84 37.27
C VAL A 106 14.97 9.11 36.03
N ALA A 107 14.58 8.60 34.86
CA ALA A 107 15.28 8.86 33.60
C ALA A 107 15.31 10.35 33.24
N ARG A 108 14.22 11.08 33.51
CA ARG A 108 14.17 12.54 33.30
C ARG A 108 15.12 13.34 34.18
N ARG A 109 15.48 12.81 35.36
CA ARG A 109 16.36 13.44 36.35
C ARG A 109 17.84 13.09 36.14
N THR A 110 18.11 11.92 35.56
CA THR A 110 19.46 11.42 35.26
C THR A 110 19.85 11.86 33.85
N ARG A 111 20.04 13.15 33.63
CA ARG A 111 20.48 13.68 32.32
C ARG A 111 22.00 13.74 32.26
N GLU A 112 22.56 13.36 31.12
CA GLU A 112 23.99 13.43 30.86
C GLU A 112 24.32 14.65 30.00
N GLU A 113 25.47 15.29 30.27
CA GLU A 113 25.96 16.41 29.47
C GLU A 113 26.62 15.92 28.17
N ARG A 114 26.22 16.51 27.06
CA ARG A 114 26.73 16.21 25.72
C ARG A 114 27.07 17.50 24.99
N ARG A 115 28.04 17.42 24.07
CA ARG A 115 28.41 18.53 23.19
C ARG A 115 27.72 18.39 21.84
N CYS A 116 27.06 19.45 21.38
CA CYS A 116 26.43 19.47 20.06
C CYS A 116 27.48 19.42 18.95
N ARG A 117 27.33 18.51 17.98
CA ARG A 117 28.28 18.38 16.86
C ARG A 117 28.29 19.59 15.90
N THR A 118 27.20 20.33 15.83
CA THR A 118 27.04 21.46 14.89
C THR A 118 27.51 22.79 15.48
N CYS A 119 27.13 23.10 16.72
CA CYS A 119 27.42 24.40 17.35
C CYS A 119 28.40 24.35 18.52
N GLY A 120 28.80 23.16 19.00
CA GLY A 120 29.75 23.01 20.11
C GLY A 120 29.21 23.35 21.50
N ILE A 121 27.96 23.83 21.60
CA ILE A 121 27.29 24.13 22.89
C ILE A 121 27.02 22.82 23.64
N THR A 122 27.23 22.82 24.96
CA THR A 122 26.88 21.70 25.83
C THR A 122 25.40 21.72 26.21
N PHE A 123 24.78 20.54 26.27
CA PHE A 123 23.37 20.36 26.55
C PHE A 123 23.11 19.04 27.26
N TRP A 124 21.97 18.95 27.95
CA TRP A 124 21.60 17.81 28.79
C TRP A 124 20.60 16.91 28.07
N GLU A 125 20.89 15.61 27.97
CA GLU A 125 20.03 14.62 27.32
C GLU A 125 19.79 13.37 28.19
N GLU A 126 18.72 12.63 27.87
CA GLU A 126 18.38 11.40 28.59
C GLU A 126 19.21 10.21 28.07
N PRO A 127 19.74 9.33 28.95
CA PRO A 127 20.54 8.16 28.58
C PRO A 127 19.84 7.23 27.58
N SER A 128 18.52 7.09 27.69
CA SER A 128 17.72 6.28 26.76
C SER A 128 17.73 6.83 25.32
N ARG A 129 17.80 8.16 25.16
CA ARG A 129 17.92 8.80 23.84
C ARG A 129 19.32 8.62 23.29
N ILE A 130 20.33 8.73 24.14
CA ILE A 130 21.75 8.50 23.79
C ILE A 130 21.93 7.04 23.33
N ALA A 131 21.42 6.07 24.09
CA ALA A 131 21.44 4.65 23.72
C ALA A 131 20.74 4.38 22.37
N ALA A 132 19.70 5.15 22.05
CA ALA A 132 19.01 5.09 20.76
C ALA A 132 19.72 5.88 19.63
N GLY A 133 20.94 6.39 19.84
CA GLY A 133 21.70 7.19 18.88
C GLY A 133 21.15 8.60 18.65
N ARG A 134 20.29 9.09 19.54
CA ARG A 134 19.71 10.44 19.56
C ARG A 134 20.44 11.29 20.60
N GLY A 135 20.35 12.62 20.54
CA GLY A 135 21.10 13.51 21.45
C GLY A 135 22.50 13.89 20.96
N VAL A 136 22.67 13.99 19.64
CA VAL A 136 23.91 14.50 18.98
C VAL A 136 23.88 16.02 18.81
N TYR A 137 22.68 16.61 18.80
CA TYR A 137 22.45 18.02 18.52
C TYR A 137 21.58 18.64 19.60
N CYS A 138 21.88 19.88 20.01
CA CYS A 138 21.16 20.58 21.08
C CYS A 138 19.74 21.04 20.69
N SER A 139 19.49 21.26 19.40
CA SER A 139 18.21 21.77 18.91
C SER A 139 17.88 21.23 17.52
N LYS A 140 16.61 21.35 17.12
CA LYS A 140 16.18 21.01 15.75
C LYS A 140 16.92 21.81 14.69
N ALA A 141 17.28 23.07 14.97
CA ALA A 141 18.06 23.90 14.06
C ALA A 141 19.49 23.37 13.85
N CYS A 142 20.11 22.82 14.91
CA CYS A 142 21.43 22.18 14.79
C CYS A 142 21.37 20.79 14.14
N ALA A 143 20.26 20.05 14.34
CA ALA A 143 20.03 18.76 13.71
C ALA A 143 19.68 18.88 12.21
N PHE A 144 18.96 19.94 11.86
CA PHE A 144 18.53 20.25 10.50
C PHE A 144 18.94 21.69 10.17
N PRO A 145 20.22 21.94 9.91
CA PRO A 145 20.65 23.24 9.43
C PRO A 145 19.87 23.56 8.15
N GLY A 146 19.40 24.80 8.04
CA GLY A 146 18.55 25.27 6.95
C GLY A 146 19.12 25.02 5.54
N PRO A 147 18.31 25.28 4.50
CA PRO A 147 18.73 25.06 3.13
C PRO A 147 19.97 25.89 2.78
N LEU A 148 20.80 25.35 1.91
CA LEU A 148 22.01 26.01 1.41
C LEU A 148 21.65 26.82 0.16
N GLU A 149 22.11 28.06 0.10
CA GLU A 149 22.02 28.84 -1.14
C GLU A 149 23.00 28.29 -2.17
N ARG A 150 22.50 28.03 -3.38
CA ARG A 150 23.29 27.56 -4.51
C ARG A 150 22.89 28.31 -5.77
N GLU A 151 23.77 28.27 -6.76
CA GLU A 151 23.52 28.82 -8.09
C GLU A 151 23.15 27.70 -9.06
N CYS A 152 22.20 27.98 -9.95
CA CYS A 152 21.79 27.04 -10.97
C CYS A 152 22.83 26.98 -12.09
N GLU A 153 23.33 25.79 -12.42
CA GLU A 153 24.33 25.61 -13.49
C GLU A 153 23.83 25.97 -14.90
N LYS A 154 22.51 26.06 -15.12
CA LYS A 154 21.92 26.37 -16.43
C LYS A 154 21.50 27.84 -16.60
N CYS A 155 20.96 28.46 -15.55
CA CYS A 155 20.43 29.83 -15.61
C CYS A 155 21.12 30.82 -14.67
N GLY A 156 22.07 30.37 -13.84
CA GLY A 156 22.79 31.22 -12.88
C GLY A 156 21.94 31.71 -11.70
N ALA A 157 20.64 31.44 -11.66
CA ALA A 157 19.77 31.93 -10.59
C ALA A 157 20.13 31.32 -9.22
N ARG A 158 20.13 32.15 -8.18
CA ARG A 158 20.31 31.73 -6.78
C ARG A 158 19.04 31.04 -6.29
N PHE A 159 19.20 29.86 -5.69
CA PHE A 159 18.09 29.08 -5.13
C PHE A 159 18.52 28.36 -3.84
N ALA A 160 17.56 28.09 -2.97
CA ALA A 160 17.78 27.37 -1.72
C ALA A 160 17.60 25.85 -1.95
N ALA A 161 18.66 25.08 -1.77
CA ALA A 161 18.65 23.62 -1.90
C ALA A 161 18.77 22.96 -0.52
N SER A 162 18.04 21.88 -0.26
CA SER A 162 18.22 21.17 1.01
C SER A 162 19.58 20.45 1.01
N ARG A 163 20.28 20.47 2.15
CA ARG A 163 21.58 19.78 2.30
C ARG A 163 21.49 18.29 1.99
N SER A 164 20.36 17.65 2.32
CA SER A 164 20.10 16.24 2.02
C SER A 164 19.97 15.96 0.52
N GLU A 165 19.44 16.89 -0.26
CA GLU A 165 19.40 16.77 -1.72
C GLU A 165 20.80 16.97 -2.31
N VAL A 166 21.53 17.97 -1.82
CA VAL A 166 22.92 18.24 -2.25
C VAL A 166 23.83 17.04 -1.96
N ALA A 167 23.72 16.43 -0.79
CA ALA A 167 24.49 15.23 -0.43
C ALA A 167 24.21 14.04 -1.37
N LYS A 168 23.01 13.96 -1.96
CA LYS A 168 22.65 12.93 -2.94
C LYS A 168 23.05 13.31 -4.37
N GLY A 169 23.65 14.47 -4.59
CA GLY A 169 23.97 15.03 -5.92
C GLY A 169 22.79 15.73 -6.60
N TRP A 170 21.69 15.99 -5.88
CA TRP A 170 20.51 16.71 -6.35
C TRP A 170 20.63 18.20 -5.97
N GLY A 171 19.89 19.10 -6.63
CA GLY A 171 20.01 20.55 -6.37
C GLY A 171 21.19 21.21 -7.08
N ARG A 172 21.42 20.86 -8.35
CA ARG A 172 22.29 21.59 -9.32
C ARG A 172 21.52 22.64 -10.13
N PHE A 173 20.19 22.53 -10.16
CA PHE A 173 19.30 23.38 -10.94
C PHE A 173 18.18 23.94 -10.06
N CYS A 174 17.77 25.19 -10.31
CA CYS A 174 16.75 25.88 -9.52
C CYS A 174 15.32 25.35 -9.75
N SER A 175 15.02 24.87 -10.95
CA SER A 175 13.68 24.42 -11.35
C SER A 175 13.71 23.14 -12.18
N ASN A 176 12.57 22.44 -12.22
CA ASN A 176 12.40 21.26 -13.07
C ASN A 176 12.61 21.56 -14.56
N GLU A 177 12.37 22.80 -14.98
CA GLU A 177 12.62 23.25 -16.35
C GLU A 177 14.11 23.39 -16.65
N CYS A 178 14.87 23.95 -15.71
CA CYS A 178 16.32 24.01 -15.84
C CYS A 178 16.95 22.61 -15.80
N ARG A 179 16.36 21.69 -15.03
CA ARG A 179 16.82 20.30 -14.93
C ARG A 179 16.55 19.45 -16.18
N ARG A 180 15.46 19.71 -16.92
CA ARG A 180 15.07 18.88 -18.07
C ARG A 180 15.79 19.35 -19.34
N THR A 181 16.72 18.54 -19.84
CA THR A 181 17.19 18.64 -21.22
C THR A 181 16.16 18.00 -22.14
N ARG A 182 15.64 18.78 -23.09
CA ARG A 182 14.65 18.34 -24.07
C ARG A 182 15.32 18.27 -25.45
N LEU A 183 15.08 17.18 -26.18
CA LEU A 183 15.60 16.92 -27.52
C LEU A 183 14.44 16.82 -28.51
N GLN A 184 14.62 17.38 -29.70
CA GLN A 184 13.66 17.24 -30.79
C GLN A 184 13.91 15.93 -31.55
N ARG A 185 12.84 15.18 -31.82
CA ARG A 185 12.86 13.95 -32.63
C ARG A 185 11.61 13.82 -33.48
N ILE A 186 11.68 12.95 -34.48
CA ILE A 186 10.56 12.65 -35.37
C ILE A 186 9.88 11.36 -34.91
N CYS A 187 8.55 11.33 -34.92
CA CYS A 187 7.75 10.15 -34.65
C CYS A 187 7.99 9.07 -35.72
N ALA A 188 8.37 7.85 -35.31
CA ALA A 188 8.58 6.75 -36.26
C ALA A 188 7.29 6.26 -36.95
N THR A 189 6.11 6.56 -36.39
CA THR A 189 4.82 6.11 -36.96
C THR A 189 4.14 7.17 -37.82
N CYS A 190 4.19 8.44 -37.43
CA CYS A 190 3.44 9.50 -38.09
C CYS A 190 4.30 10.66 -38.64
N GLY A 191 5.62 10.63 -38.43
CA GLY A 191 6.53 11.68 -38.92
C GLY A 191 6.41 13.04 -38.20
N ALA A 192 5.54 13.20 -37.20
CA ALA A 192 5.42 14.45 -36.45
C ALA A 192 6.65 14.73 -35.57
N GLY A 193 7.02 16.01 -35.42
CA GLY A 193 8.05 16.45 -34.46
C GLY A 193 7.60 16.27 -33.01
N ILE A 194 8.48 15.73 -32.17
CA ILE A 194 8.24 15.40 -30.77
C ILE A 194 9.39 15.93 -29.93
N GLU A 195 9.04 16.54 -28.80
CA GLU A 195 10.00 16.91 -27.78
C GLU A 195 10.12 15.80 -26.71
N VAL A 196 11.31 15.20 -26.60
CA VAL A 196 11.57 14.07 -25.70
C VAL A 196 12.64 14.39 -24.66
N THR A 197 12.46 13.89 -23.45
CA THR A 197 13.47 13.97 -22.39
C THR A 197 14.46 12.81 -22.49
N LEU A 198 15.70 13.02 -22.03
CA LEU A 198 16.76 11.99 -22.03
C LEU A 198 16.31 10.64 -21.41
N SER A 199 15.53 10.68 -20.32
CA SER A 199 15.00 9.45 -19.69
C SER A 199 14.05 8.66 -20.58
N LYS A 200 13.31 9.34 -21.48
CA LYS A 200 12.46 8.68 -22.47
C LYS A 200 13.26 8.18 -23.68
N LEU A 201 14.50 8.65 -23.85
CA LEU A 201 15.41 8.20 -24.92
C LEU A 201 15.98 6.81 -24.62
N ALA A 202 16.23 6.51 -23.34
CA ALA A 202 16.72 5.21 -22.89
C ALA A 202 15.70 4.07 -23.09
N GLY A 203 14.43 4.38 -23.35
CA GLY A 203 13.38 3.39 -23.61
C GLY A 203 12.69 3.60 -24.97
N ASP A 204 11.99 2.58 -25.46
CA ASP A 204 11.24 2.63 -26.73
C ASP A 204 10.07 3.64 -26.75
N ALA A 205 9.75 4.26 -25.61
CA ALA A 205 8.68 5.25 -25.51
C ALA A 205 9.06 6.60 -26.13
N GLY A 206 10.35 6.91 -26.34
CA GLY A 206 10.82 8.15 -26.93
C GLY A 206 10.78 8.21 -28.46
N LYS A 207 10.30 7.17 -29.14
CA LYS A 207 10.21 7.08 -30.61
C LYS A 207 8.85 7.53 -31.18
N TYR A 208 7.85 7.74 -30.33
CA TYR A 208 6.46 7.94 -30.75
C TYR A 208 5.81 9.14 -30.06
N CYS A 209 4.94 9.85 -30.78
CA CYS A 209 4.29 11.07 -30.28
C CYS A 209 3.17 10.75 -29.27
N SER A 210 2.52 9.59 -29.41
CA SER A 210 1.38 9.20 -28.61
C SER A 210 1.37 7.69 -28.31
N VAL A 211 0.60 7.31 -27.29
CA VAL A 211 0.36 5.88 -26.96
C VAL A 211 -0.25 5.15 -28.16
N GLN A 212 -1.05 5.84 -28.98
CA GLN A 212 -1.65 5.28 -30.19
C GLN A 212 -0.59 4.99 -31.26
N CYS A 213 0.34 5.93 -31.53
CA CYS A 213 1.45 5.73 -32.46
C CYS A 213 2.39 4.61 -31.99
N ARG A 214 2.64 4.54 -30.67
CA ARG A 214 3.38 3.42 -30.07
C ARG A 214 2.65 2.09 -30.25
N GLY A 215 1.32 2.10 -30.08
CA GLY A 215 0.49 0.91 -30.27
C GLY A 215 0.40 0.45 -31.73
N LEU A 216 0.44 1.37 -32.69
CA LEU A 216 0.51 1.05 -34.12
C LEU A 216 1.85 0.40 -34.48
N ALA A 217 2.98 0.99 -34.07
CA ALA A 217 4.28 0.42 -34.37
C ALA A 217 4.55 -0.92 -33.66
N ARG A 218 3.92 -1.16 -32.51
CA ARG A 218 4.00 -2.44 -31.80
C ARG A 218 3.06 -3.53 -32.35
N ARG A 219 2.08 -3.17 -33.20
CA ARG A 219 1.25 -4.14 -33.92
C ARG A 219 2.08 -4.74 -35.06
N ASN A 220 3.09 -5.55 -34.71
CA ASN A 220 3.88 -6.32 -35.67
C ASN A 220 2.96 -7.36 -36.35
N ARG A 221 2.36 -6.97 -37.47
CA ARG A 221 1.40 -7.75 -38.25
C ARG A 221 2.03 -8.17 -39.56
N VAL A 222 1.88 -9.45 -39.89
CA VAL A 222 2.40 -10.07 -41.11
C VAL A 222 1.21 -10.39 -42.01
N GLN A 223 1.30 -10.05 -43.29
CA GLN A 223 0.32 -10.49 -44.28
C GLN A 223 0.56 -11.95 -44.65
N ARG A 224 -0.52 -12.74 -44.72
CA ARG A 224 -0.51 -14.12 -45.21
C ARG A 224 -1.61 -14.34 -46.22
N VAL A 225 -1.42 -15.35 -47.05
CA VAL A 225 -2.43 -15.85 -48.00
C VAL A 225 -3.05 -17.12 -47.42
N CYS A 226 -4.38 -17.21 -47.46
CA CYS A 226 -5.15 -18.36 -47.01
C CYS A 226 -4.87 -19.59 -47.88
N ALA A 227 -4.43 -20.69 -47.28
CA ALA A 227 -4.08 -21.91 -48.04
C ALA A 227 -5.28 -22.59 -48.74
N ILE A 228 -6.52 -22.28 -48.35
CA ILE A 228 -7.74 -22.85 -48.96
C ILE A 228 -8.44 -21.87 -49.89
N CYS A 229 -8.52 -20.62 -49.47
CA CYS A 229 -9.36 -19.61 -50.09
C CYS A 229 -8.57 -18.54 -50.85
N GLY A 230 -7.23 -18.54 -50.76
CA GLY A 230 -6.37 -17.61 -51.48
C GLY A 230 -6.45 -16.14 -51.06
N THR A 231 -7.33 -15.77 -50.13
CA THR A 231 -7.44 -14.38 -49.66
C THR A 231 -6.28 -13.97 -48.78
N SER A 232 -5.81 -12.74 -48.96
CA SER A 232 -4.80 -12.13 -48.09
C SER A 232 -5.44 -11.65 -46.77
N PHE A 233 -4.78 -11.90 -45.65
CA PHE A 233 -5.24 -11.50 -44.33
C PHE A 233 -4.07 -11.21 -43.38
N GLU A 234 -4.32 -10.41 -42.34
CA GLU A 234 -3.29 -10.01 -41.38
C GLU A 234 -3.31 -10.85 -40.11
N ARG A 235 -2.12 -11.27 -39.64
CA ARG A 235 -1.96 -11.92 -38.33
C ARG A 235 -0.81 -11.31 -37.52
N PRO A 236 -0.88 -11.33 -36.18
CA PRO A 236 0.26 -10.97 -35.34
C PRO A 236 1.45 -11.89 -35.63
N ALA A 237 2.65 -11.33 -35.72
CA ALA A 237 3.90 -12.08 -35.97
C ALA A 237 4.08 -13.26 -34.99
N SER A 238 3.69 -13.09 -33.72
CA SER A 238 3.76 -14.12 -32.67
C SER A 238 2.89 -15.36 -32.94
N THR A 239 1.91 -15.26 -33.83
CA THR A 239 0.96 -16.33 -34.12
C THR A 239 1.28 -17.03 -35.45
N VAL A 240 2.21 -16.49 -36.25
CA VAL A 240 2.54 -16.94 -37.61
C VAL A 240 3.04 -18.38 -37.67
N GLU A 241 3.74 -18.85 -36.64
CA GLU A 241 4.28 -20.21 -36.53
C GLU A 241 3.19 -21.26 -36.26
N ARG A 242 2.02 -20.86 -35.76
CA ARG A 242 0.92 -21.80 -35.53
C ARG A 242 0.29 -22.18 -36.86
N SER A 243 0.08 -23.47 -37.12
CA SER A 243 -0.59 -23.91 -38.36
C SER A 243 -1.99 -23.32 -38.54
N ALA A 244 -2.71 -23.09 -37.42
CA ALA A 244 -4.00 -22.40 -37.42
C ALA A 244 -3.95 -20.95 -37.94
N ALA A 245 -2.76 -20.36 -38.06
CA ALA A 245 -2.54 -19.01 -38.58
C ALA A 245 -2.36 -18.96 -40.10
N MET A 246 -2.40 -20.11 -40.81
CA MET A 246 -2.38 -20.18 -42.28
C MET A 246 -3.77 -19.97 -42.92
N TYR A 247 -4.82 -19.89 -42.11
CA TYR A 247 -6.21 -19.80 -42.57
C TYR A 247 -6.85 -18.48 -42.14
N CYS A 248 -7.64 -17.88 -43.04
CA CYS A 248 -8.26 -16.57 -42.79
C CYS A 248 -9.36 -16.64 -41.71
N SER A 249 -10.15 -17.73 -41.70
CA SER A 249 -11.33 -17.90 -40.86
C SER A 249 -11.39 -19.28 -40.20
N ARG A 250 -12.23 -19.40 -39.15
CA ARG A 250 -12.47 -20.69 -38.48
C ARG A 250 -13.09 -21.73 -39.42
N ASN A 251 -13.82 -21.28 -40.44
CA ASN A 251 -14.40 -22.17 -41.44
C ASN A 251 -13.31 -22.78 -42.32
N CYS A 252 -12.38 -21.97 -42.84
CA CYS A 252 -11.24 -22.44 -43.60
C CYS A 252 -10.30 -23.34 -42.78
N LEU A 253 -10.15 -23.08 -41.48
CA LEU A 253 -9.43 -24.00 -40.60
C LEU A 253 -10.15 -25.36 -40.46
N THR A 254 -11.48 -25.35 -40.42
CA THR A 254 -12.29 -26.56 -40.25
C THR A 254 -12.26 -27.42 -41.51
N THR A 255 -12.32 -26.81 -42.69
CA THR A 255 -12.15 -27.53 -43.97
C THR A 255 -10.73 -28.09 -44.08
N ALA A 256 -9.70 -27.31 -43.71
CA ALA A 256 -8.33 -27.79 -43.71
C ALA A 256 -8.10 -29.02 -42.82
N ARG A 257 -8.74 -29.05 -41.64
CA ARG A 257 -8.68 -30.21 -40.73
C ARG A 257 -9.39 -31.46 -41.23
N ARG A 258 -10.29 -31.33 -42.22
CA ARG A 258 -11.02 -32.45 -42.82
C ARG A 258 -10.36 -32.97 -44.09
N GLU A 259 -9.86 -32.06 -44.92
CA GLU A 259 -9.43 -32.37 -46.30
C GLU A 259 -7.92 -32.22 -46.51
N GLY A 260 -7.24 -31.42 -45.68
CA GLY A 260 -5.82 -31.12 -45.84
C GLY A 260 -4.94 -32.27 -45.32
N PRO A 261 -4.04 -32.86 -46.13
CA PRO A 261 -3.28 -34.05 -45.75
C PRO A 261 -2.42 -33.83 -44.49
N VAL A 262 -1.84 -32.64 -44.32
CA VAL A 262 -1.00 -32.28 -43.17
C VAL A 262 -1.82 -32.09 -41.88
N GLU A 263 -2.98 -31.43 -41.95
CA GLU A 263 -3.83 -31.19 -40.77
C GLU A 263 -4.62 -32.43 -40.36
N VAL A 264 -5.02 -33.29 -41.30
CA VAL A 264 -5.68 -34.57 -41.01
C VAL A 264 -4.75 -35.49 -40.20
N GLU A 265 -3.49 -35.62 -40.59
CA GLU A 265 -2.51 -36.43 -39.84
C GLU A 265 -2.27 -35.86 -38.44
N ARG A 266 -2.25 -34.53 -38.31
CA ARG A 266 -2.14 -33.86 -37.02
C ARG A 266 -3.33 -34.14 -36.10
N VAL A 267 -4.56 -34.13 -36.63
CA VAL A 267 -5.77 -34.45 -35.87
C VAL A 267 -5.76 -35.91 -35.44
N ARG A 268 -5.32 -36.84 -36.32
CA ARG A 268 -5.15 -38.26 -35.98
C ARG A 268 -4.10 -38.48 -34.88
N GLN A 269 -2.98 -37.77 -34.94
CA GLN A 269 -1.97 -37.79 -33.88
C GLN A 269 -2.55 -37.30 -32.55
N MET A 270 -3.25 -36.17 -32.55
CA MET A 270 -3.87 -35.62 -31.34
C MET A 270 -4.91 -36.58 -30.72
N GLN A 271 -5.68 -37.30 -31.56
CA GLN A 271 -6.63 -38.32 -31.09
C GLN A 271 -5.90 -39.51 -30.47
N ARG A 272 -4.79 -39.97 -31.07
CA ARG A 272 -3.92 -41.01 -30.50
C ARG A 272 -3.36 -40.59 -29.13
N ASP A 273 -2.84 -39.37 -29.04
CA ASP A 273 -2.28 -38.83 -27.80
C ASP A 273 -3.36 -38.69 -26.70
N HIS A 274 -4.58 -38.26 -27.07
CA HIS A 274 -5.69 -38.16 -26.11
C HIS A 274 -6.13 -39.53 -25.61
N LEU A 275 -6.18 -40.55 -26.48
CA LEU A 275 -6.51 -41.93 -26.06
C LEU A 275 -5.42 -42.49 -25.14
N ALA A 276 -4.14 -42.21 -25.41
CA ALA A 276 -3.02 -42.61 -24.57
C ALA A 276 -3.00 -41.90 -23.20
N ALA A 277 -3.47 -40.65 -23.13
CA ALA A 277 -3.54 -39.86 -21.90
C ALA A 277 -4.75 -40.20 -21.00
N ARG A 278 -5.75 -40.93 -21.52
CA ARG A 278 -6.85 -41.43 -20.69
C ARG A 278 -6.32 -42.62 -19.88
N ALA A 279 -6.09 -42.40 -18.59
CA ALA A 279 -5.73 -43.46 -17.65
C ALA A 279 -6.74 -44.62 -17.74
N PRO A 280 -6.31 -45.89 -17.56
CA PRO A 280 -7.24 -47.02 -17.57
C PRO A 280 -8.34 -46.78 -16.55
N THR A 281 -9.59 -46.80 -17.00
CA THR A 281 -10.75 -46.74 -16.12
C THR A 281 -10.66 -47.93 -15.17
N ARG A 282 -10.53 -47.64 -13.86
CA ARG A 282 -10.44 -48.65 -12.80
C ARG A 282 -11.69 -49.55 -12.89
N PRO A 283 -11.51 -50.89 -12.91
CA PRO A 283 -12.62 -51.85 -13.04
C PRO A 283 -13.57 -51.79 -11.85
#